data_AF-A0A7L2IXZ2-F1
#
_entry.id   AF-A0A7L2IXZ2-F1
#
_cell.length_a   1.000
_cell.length_b   1.000
_cell.length_c   1.000
_cell.angle_alpha   90.00
_cell.angle_beta   90.00
_cell.angle_gamma   90.00
#
_symmetry.space_group_name_H-M   'P 1'
#
loop_
_entity.id
_entity.type
_entity.pdbx_description
1 polymer ?
#
loop_
_entity_poly.entity_id
_entity_poly.type
_entity_poly.pdbx_seq_one_letter_code
_entity_poly.pdbx_strand_id
1 'polypeptide(L)'
;FACIDEAHCLSQWSHNFRPSYLRLCKNAPKELRWPRGHPNCPARSQFSPSSWQVLRGRLGVRCFLGLTATATLGTAQDVARHLGIPPEEGIPLRSATVPHNLHLSVSMDRDRDQALISLLQGEHFGDLNSIIVYCTRREETVRIAALIRTCLQGMVLQEPAGARELAQDARSLHSAWLADSYHAGLSPAERRRVQKNFMSGHLRVVVATVAFGMGLDKADVRGVVHYNMPQNFESYVQEIGRAGRDGQPAHCHLFLDPEVPPVGIWGWGWFS
;
A
#
# COMPACT_ATOMS: atom_id res chain seq x y z
N PHE A 1 6.73 7.98 -25.53
CA PHE A 1 7.35 7.79 -24.20
C PHE A 1 6.69 6.59 -23.54
N ALA A 2 7.32 5.94 -22.57
CA ALA A 2 6.70 4.87 -21.77
C ALA A 2 6.79 5.22 -20.29
N CYS A 3 5.68 5.11 -19.58
CA CYS A 3 5.63 5.27 -18.13
C CYS A 3 5.62 3.89 -17.49
N ILE A 4 6.48 3.68 -16.49
CA ILE A 4 6.52 2.49 -15.65
C ILE A 4 6.08 2.93 -14.27
N ASP A 5 4.87 2.56 -13.89
CA ASP A 5 4.40 2.70 -12.52
C ASP A 5 4.99 1.61 -11.63
N GLU A 6 5.11 1.88 -10.33
CA GLU A 6 5.79 1.01 -9.35
C GLU A 6 7.19 0.54 -9.82
N ALA A 7 7.96 1.47 -10.37
CA ALA A 7 9.24 1.20 -11.04
C ALA A 7 10.27 0.51 -10.13
N HIS A 8 10.14 0.61 -8.80
CA HIS A 8 10.97 -0.14 -7.85
C HIS A 8 10.96 -1.64 -8.13
N CYS A 9 9.86 -2.20 -8.65
CA CYS A 9 9.70 -3.62 -9.00
C CYS A 9 10.75 -4.13 -10.00
N LEU A 10 11.44 -3.24 -10.71
CA LEU A 10 12.54 -3.57 -11.62
C LEU A 10 13.82 -3.99 -10.91
N SER A 11 14.06 -3.46 -9.71
CA SER A 11 15.29 -3.70 -8.98
C SER A 11 15.14 -4.93 -8.09
N GLN A 12 16.13 -5.81 -8.14
CA GLN A 12 16.24 -6.95 -7.23
C GLN A 12 16.51 -6.55 -5.78
N TRP A 13 16.98 -5.31 -5.57
CA TRP A 13 17.23 -4.72 -4.26
C TRP A 13 15.99 -4.03 -3.69
N SER A 14 14.90 -3.96 -4.47
CA SER A 14 13.63 -3.46 -3.98
C SER A 14 12.93 -4.50 -3.11
N HIS A 15 12.11 -4.00 -2.20
CA HIS A 15 11.28 -4.81 -1.30
C HIS A 15 10.21 -5.66 -2.02
N ASN A 16 9.92 -5.39 -3.30
CA ASN A 16 8.87 -6.05 -4.08
C ASN A 16 9.35 -6.29 -5.52
N PHE A 17 10.52 -6.94 -5.67
CA PHE A 17 11.06 -7.29 -6.97
C PHE A 17 10.12 -8.21 -7.76
N ARG A 18 9.77 -7.83 -8.99
CA ARG A 18 8.90 -8.61 -9.87
C ARG A 18 9.63 -8.95 -11.16
N PRO A 19 10.08 -10.21 -11.36
CA PRO A 19 10.75 -10.64 -12.60
C PRO A 19 9.92 -10.42 -13.87
N SER A 20 8.59 -10.26 -13.75
CA SER A 20 7.70 -9.90 -14.87
C SER A 20 7.98 -8.52 -15.45
N TYR A 21 8.41 -7.55 -14.62
CA TYR A 21 8.79 -6.21 -15.07
C TYR A 21 10.03 -6.24 -15.97
N LEU A 22 11.00 -7.12 -15.68
CA LEU A 22 12.15 -7.35 -16.56
C LEU A 22 11.77 -8.06 -17.88
N ARG A 23 10.59 -8.68 -17.92
CA ARG A 23 10.08 -9.51 -19.02
C ARG A 23 8.93 -8.86 -19.78
N LEU A 24 8.73 -7.54 -19.68
CA LEU A 24 7.67 -6.81 -20.39
C LEU A 24 7.55 -7.19 -21.88
N CYS A 25 8.64 -7.64 -22.53
CA CYS A 25 8.62 -8.11 -23.92
C CYS A 25 8.37 -9.61 -24.15
N LYS A 26 8.45 -10.49 -23.15
CA LYS A 26 8.13 -11.93 -23.36
C LYS A 26 6.66 -12.15 -23.68
N ASN A 27 5.77 -11.30 -23.14
CA ASN A 27 4.33 -11.32 -23.38
C ASN A 27 3.88 -10.27 -24.41
N ALA A 28 4.81 -9.59 -25.09
CA ALA A 28 4.44 -8.68 -26.15
C ALA A 28 3.75 -9.44 -27.31
N PRO A 29 2.75 -8.83 -27.98
CA PRO A 29 2.10 -9.39 -29.16
C PRO A 29 3.11 -9.96 -30.16
N LYS A 30 2.73 -10.99 -30.93
CA LYS A 30 3.63 -11.61 -31.93
C LYS A 30 4.21 -10.58 -32.91
N GLU A 31 3.48 -9.52 -33.19
CA GLU A 31 3.88 -8.35 -34.01
C GLU A 31 5.11 -7.62 -33.45
N LEU A 32 5.30 -7.66 -32.13
CA LEU A 32 6.41 -7.08 -31.39
C LEU A 32 7.60 -8.05 -31.22
N ARG A 33 7.56 -9.26 -31.81
CA ARG A 33 8.69 -10.20 -31.83
C ARG A 33 9.52 -10.09 -33.10
N TRP A 34 10.82 -10.27 -32.94
CA TRP A 34 11.76 -10.21 -34.05
C TRP A 34 11.60 -11.36 -35.05
N PRO A 35 11.44 -11.08 -36.37
CA PRO A 35 11.40 -12.14 -37.37
C PRO A 35 12.74 -12.87 -37.38
N ARG A 36 12.70 -14.21 -37.45
CA ARG A 36 13.91 -15.04 -37.37
C ARG A 36 14.95 -14.55 -38.39
N GLY A 37 16.13 -14.15 -37.89
CA GLY A 37 17.28 -13.77 -38.73
C GLY A 37 17.49 -12.28 -39.01
N HIS A 38 16.62 -11.36 -38.55
CA HIS A 38 16.87 -9.92 -38.80
C HIS A 38 18.04 -9.40 -37.89
N PRO A 39 18.86 -8.43 -38.33
CA PRO A 39 20.13 -8.04 -37.69
C PRO A 39 20.13 -7.73 -36.17
N ASN A 40 19.10 -7.07 -35.64
CA ASN A 40 18.92 -6.83 -34.20
C ASN A 40 18.16 -7.98 -33.48
N CYS A 41 18.05 -9.19 -34.08
CA CYS A 41 17.58 -10.39 -33.39
C CYS A 41 18.68 -10.82 -32.43
N PRO A 42 18.45 -10.91 -31.12
CA PRO A 42 19.42 -11.56 -30.25
C PRO A 42 19.57 -13.03 -30.63
N ALA A 43 20.82 -13.51 -30.70
CA ALA A 43 21.12 -14.94 -30.79
C ALA A 43 20.66 -15.64 -29.50
N ARG A 44 20.12 -16.87 -29.63
CA ARG A 44 19.54 -17.66 -28.52
C ARG A 44 20.44 -17.85 -27.29
N SER A 45 21.74 -17.60 -27.41
CA SER A 45 22.77 -17.82 -26.38
C SER A 45 23.31 -16.56 -25.70
N GLN A 46 22.94 -15.36 -26.15
CA GLN A 46 23.27 -14.12 -25.45
C GLN A 46 22.09 -13.74 -24.56
N PHE A 47 22.40 -13.29 -23.33
CA PHE A 47 21.44 -12.73 -22.37
C PHE A 47 20.30 -12.01 -23.10
N SER A 48 19.06 -12.43 -22.81
CA SER A 48 17.83 -11.79 -23.31
C SER A 48 18.06 -10.28 -23.36
N PRO A 49 17.93 -9.61 -24.53
CA PRO A 49 18.02 -8.15 -24.56
C PRO A 49 17.09 -7.65 -23.48
N SER A 50 17.58 -6.70 -22.67
CA SER A 50 16.75 -6.11 -21.64
C SER A 50 15.47 -5.64 -22.33
N SER A 51 14.29 -5.96 -21.77
CA SER A 51 13.00 -5.67 -22.42
C SER A 51 12.90 -4.22 -22.94
N TRP A 52 13.67 -3.32 -22.34
CA TRP A 52 13.83 -1.91 -22.69
C TRP A 52 14.47 -1.65 -24.05
N GLN A 53 15.45 -2.45 -24.49
CA GLN A 53 16.03 -2.35 -25.83
C GLN A 53 15.02 -2.69 -26.91
N VAL A 54 14.12 -3.63 -26.63
CA VAL A 54 13.02 -4.00 -27.54
C VAL A 54 11.99 -2.87 -27.63
N LEU A 55 11.63 -2.26 -26.50
CA LEU A 55 10.74 -1.08 -26.49
C LEU A 55 11.36 0.10 -27.26
N ARG A 56 12.67 0.35 -27.10
CA ARG A 56 13.42 1.36 -27.87
C ARG A 56 13.43 1.05 -29.37
N GLY A 57 13.77 -0.18 -29.73
CA GLY A 57 14.01 -0.60 -31.12
C GLY A 57 12.75 -0.87 -31.94
N ARG A 58 11.66 -1.34 -31.33
CA ARG A 58 10.42 -1.71 -32.05
C ARG A 58 9.28 -0.72 -31.92
N LEU A 59 9.10 -0.18 -30.71
CA LEU A 59 8.03 0.78 -30.45
C LEU A 59 8.53 2.22 -30.56
N GLY A 60 9.80 2.44 -30.91
CA GLY A 60 10.39 3.76 -31.00
C GLY A 60 10.36 4.54 -29.68
N VAL A 61 10.27 3.85 -28.54
CA VAL A 61 10.20 4.50 -27.23
C VAL A 61 11.57 5.07 -26.89
N ARG A 62 11.73 6.38 -27.04
CA ARG A 62 13.00 7.07 -26.73
C ARG A 62 13.06 7.67 -25.32
N CYS A 63 11.90 7.83 -24.67
CA CYS A 63 11.77 8.44 -23.35
C CYS A 63 11.05 7.47 -22.41
N PHE A 64 11.65 7.22 -21.24
CA PHE A 64 11.11 6.39 -20.17
C PHE A 64 10.91 7.25 -18.92
N LEU A 65 9.77 7.10 -18.28
CA LEU A 65 9.44 7.72 -17.00
C LEU A 65 9.18 6.59 -15.99
N GLY A 66 10.01 6.48 -14.95
CA GLY A 66 9.80 5.55 -13.84
C GLY A 66 9.18 6.28 -12.66
N LEU A 67 8.00 5.85 -12.21
CA LEU A 67 7.33 6.40 -11.03
C LEU A 67 7.38 5.36 -9.91
N THR A 68 7.76 5.79 -8.71
CA THR A 68 7.68 4.97 -7.51
C THR A 68 7.48 5.88 -6.30
N ALA A 69 6.61 5.47 -5.37
CA ALA A 69 6.40 6.21 -4.13
C ALA A 69 7.53 5.95 -3.12
N THR A 70 8.09 4.73 -3.13
CA THR A 70 9.13 4.31 -2.18
C THR A 70 10.29 3.65 -2.94
N ALA A 71 11.50 4.17 -2.75
CA ALA A 71 12.74 3.57 -3.24
C ALA A 71 13.93 4.12 -2.45
N THR A 72 14.82 3.22 -2.02
CA THR A 72 16.15 3.62 -1.52
C THR A 72 16.98 4.21 -2.66
N LEU A 73 18.03 4.98 -2.34
CA LEU A 73 18.95 5.50 -3.37
C LEU A 73 19.54 4.37 -4.23
N GLY A 74 19.93 3.25 -3.61
CA GLY A 74 20.44 2.07 -4.33
C GLY A 74 19.39 1.44 -5.25
N THR A 75 18.13 1.33 -4.79
CA THR A 75 17.00 0.86 -5.61
C THR A 75 16.77 1.80 -6.79
N ALA A 76 16.71 3.11 -6.56
CA ALA A 76 16.47 4.10 -7.61
C ALA A 76 17.59 4.10 -8.67
N GLN A 77 18.85 3.96 -8.24
CA GLN A 77 19.99 3.81 -9.16
C GLN A 77 19.92 2.52 -9.99
N ASP A 78 19.50 1.42 -9.39
CA ASP A 78 19.32 0.15 -10.10
C ASP A 78 18.15 0.21 -11.10
N VAL A 79 17.04 0.86 -10.74
CA VAL A 79 15.92 1.16 -11.65
C VAL A 79 16.38 2.03 -12.81
N ALA A 80 17.12 3.12 -12.55
CA ALA A 80 17.66 4.00 -13.59
C ALA A 80 18.58 3.24 -14.56
N ARG A 81 19.45 2.36 -14.03
CA ARG A 81 20.27 1.45 -14.85
C ARG A 81 19.41 0.53 -15.72
N HIS A 82 18.33 -0.04 -15.18
CA HIS A 82 17.42 -0.86 -15.97
C HIS A 82 16.71 -0.08 -17.09
N LEU A 83 16.27 1.15 -16.84
CA LEU A 83 15.61 2.00 -17.84
C LEU A 83 16.59 2.66 -18.83
N GLY A 84 17.90 2.57 -18.56
CA GLY A 84 18.94 3.24 -19.34
C GLY A 84 18.82 4.77 -19.25
N ILE A 85 18.50 5.27 -18.05
CA ILE A 85 18.49 6.69 -17.70
C ILE A 85 19.88 7.03 -17.14
N PRO A 86 20.64 7.95 -17.78
CA PRO A 86 21.95 8.34 -17.29
C PRO A 86 21.86 9.00 -15.90
N PRO A 87 22.84 8.79 -15.01
CA PRO A 87 22.86 9.42 -13.68
C PRO A 87 22.76 10.96 -13.75
N GLU A 88 23.37 11.55 -14.77
CA GLU A 88 23.43 13.00 -15.05
C GLU A 88 22.11 13.61 -15.55
N GLU A 89 21.19 12.84 -16.13
CA GLU A 89 19.86 13.32 -16.57
C GLU A 89 18.84 13.36 -15.42
N GLY A 90 19.27 12.97 -14.22
CA GLY A 90 18.56 13.16 -12.97
C GLY A 90 17.80 11.92 -12.51
N ILE A 91 18.19 11.41 -11.35
CA ILE A 91 17.27 10.76 -10.43
C ILE A 91 16.78 11.91 -9.53
N PRO A 92 15.64 12.56 -9.81
CA PRO A 92 15.05 13.51 -8.87
C PRO A 92 14.58 12.72 -7.64
N LEU A 93 15.53 12.36 -6.77
CA LEU A 93 15.26 11.70 -5.51
C LEU A 93 14.72 12.77 -4.56
N ARG A 94 13.41 12.99 -4.59
CA ARG A 94 12.75 13.66 -3.47
C ARG A 94 12.83 12.67 -2.31
N SER A 95 13.72 12.93 -1.36
CA SER A 95 13.73 12.21 -0.10
C SER A 95 12.31 12.28 0.45
N ALA A 96 11.64 11.14 0.56
CA ALA A 96 10.28 11.06 1.06
C ALA A 96 10.32 11.33 2.56
N THR A 97 10.40 12.59 2.94
CA THR A 97 10.19 13.00 4.34
C THR A 97 8.76 12.63 4.69
N VAL A 98 8.56 11.99 5.85
CA VAL A 98 7.22 11.73 6.36
C VAL A 98 6.47 13.07 6.43
N PRO A 99 5.26 13.18 5.86
CA PRO A 99 4.48 14.40 5.92
C PRO A 99 4.31 14.89 7.36
N HIS A 100 4.46 16.20 7.58
CA HIS A 100 4.41 16.81 8.91
C HIS A 100 3.03 16.72 9.60
N ASN A 101 1.98 16.45 8.83
CA ASN A 101 0.62 16.22 9.33
C ASN A 101 0.38 14.78 9.80
N LEU A 102 1.37 13.88 9.69
CA LEU A 102 1.29 12.51 10.23
C LEU A 102 1.89 12.43 11.63
N HIS A 103 1.06 12.06 12.60
CA HIS A 103 1.48 11.76 13.96
C HIS A 103 1.76 10.27 14.10
N LEU A 104 3.04 9.91 14.22
CA LEU A 104 3.46 8.52 14.37
C LEU A 104 3.57 8.14 15.86
N SER A 105 3.07 6.95 16.20
CA SER A 105 3.16 6.38 17.55
C SER A 105 3.41 4.88 17.49
N VAL A 106 4.01 4.33 18.54
CA VAL A 106 4.38 2.92 18.64
C VAL A 106 4.15 2.43 20.07
N SER A 107 3.69 1.19 20.23
CA SER A 107 3.56 0.54 21.54
C SER A 107 3.99 -0.92 21.49
N MET A 108 4.21 -1.51 22.67
CA MET A 108 4.60 -2.92 22.87
C MET A 108 3.62 -3.58 23.83
N ASP A 109 2.39 -3.80 23.36
CA ASP A 109 1.31 -4.33 24.18
C ASP A 109 1.32 -5.86 24.22
N ARG A 110 1.15 -6.42 25.43
CA ARG A 110 1.02 -7.87 25.63
C ARG A 110 -0.30 -8.40 25.04
N ASP A 111 -1.38 -7.66 25.25
CA ASP A 111 -2.70 -7.93 24.69
C ASP A 111 -3.03 -6.87 23.62
N ARG A 112 -2.65 -7.18 22.38
CA ARG A 112 -2.89 -6.29 21.23
C ARG A 112 -4.36 -6.11 20.91
N ASP A 113 -5.21 -7.09 21.21
CA ASP A 113 -6.65 -7.00 20.95
C ASP A 113 -7.27 -5.92 21.85
N GLN A 114 -7.00 -5.97 23.16
CA GLN A 114 -7.47 -4.93 24.07
C GLN A 114 -6.83 -3.57 23.80
N ALA A 115 -5.54 -3.53 23.50
CA ALA A 115 -4.85 -2.29 23.17
C ALA A 115 -5.44 -1.63 21.91
N LEU A 116 -5.77 -2.42 20.87
CA LEU A 116 -6.42 -1.92 19.67
C LEU A 116 -7.80 -1.30 19.97
N ILE A 117 -8.62 -1.95 20.78
CA ILE A 117 -9.94 -1.41 21.16
C ILE A 117 -9.78 -0.13 21.97
N SER A 118 -8.87 -0.12 22.94
CA SER A 118 -8.56 1.06 23.76
C SER A 118 -8.05 2.23 22.91
N LEU A 119 -7.19 1.93 21.93
CA LEU A 119 -6.70 2.91 20.96
C LEU A 119 -7.87 3.51 20.16
N LEU A 120 -8.73 2.67 19.57
CA LEU A 120 -9.88 3.08 18.75
C LEU A 120 -10.97 3.83 19.53
N GLN A 121 -10.96 3.77 20.86
CA GLN A 121 -11.83 4.54 21.76
C GLN A 121 -11.12 5.75 22.38
N GLY A 122 -9.79 5.82 22.27
CA GLY A 122 -8.97 6.85 22.88
C GLY A 122 -9.04 8.19 22.16
N GLU A 123 -8.39 9.19 22.76
CA GLU A 123 -8.42 10.59 22.33
C GLU A 123 -8.08 10.80 20.85
N HIS A 124 -7.13 10.04 20.31
CA HIS A 124 -6.61 10.26 18.95
C HIS A 124 -7.34 9.49 17.84
N PHE A 125 -8.01 8.37 18.16
CA PHE A 125 -8.70 7.53 17.16
C PHE A 125 -10.22 7.44 17.37
N GLY A 126 -10.72 7.82 18.54
CA GLY A 126 -12.14 7.77 18.91
C GLY A 126 -13.04 8.49 17.91
N ASP A 127 -12.66 9.73 17.57
CA ASP A 127 -13.45 10.61 16.69
C ASP A 127 -13.13 10.44 15.20
N LEU A 128 -12.23 9.52 14.84
CA LEU A 128 -11.83 9.32 13.45
C LEU A 128 -12.83 8.42 12.72
N ASN A 129 -13.31 8.90 11.56
CA ASN A 129 -14.31 8.23 10.73
C ASN A 129 -13.73 7.43 9.55
N SER A 130 -12.41 7.38 9.39
CA SER A 130 -11.77 6.66 8.28
C SER A 130 -10.40 6.13 8.72
N ILE A 131 -10.39 4.86 9.11
CA ILE A 131 -9.24 4.17 9.71
C ILE A 131 -8.95 2.90 8.90
N ILE A 132 -7.68 2.63 8.63
CA ILE A 132 -7.20 1.37 8.07
C ILE A 132 -6.42 0.63 9.15
N VAL A 133 -6.76 -0.63 9.40
CA VAL A 133 -6.00 -1.52 10.28
C VAL A 133 -5.32 -2.58 9.42
N TYR A 134 -4.00 -2.56 9.33
CA TYR A 134 -3.22 -3.54 8.59
C TYR A 134 -2.92 -4.78 9.44
N CYS A 135 -3.26 -5.94 8.89
CA CYS A 135 -2.92 -7.25 9.41
C CYS A 135 -2.10 -8.03 8.36
N THR A 136 -1.24 -8.94 8.82
CA THR A 136 -0.42 -9.78 7.93
C THR A 136 -1.22 -10.90 7.29
N ARG A 137 -2.18 -11.47 8.03
CA ARG A 137 -2.92 -12.67 7.63
C ARG A 137 -4.39 -12.39 7.34
N ARG A 138 -4.95 -13.09 6.35
CA ARG A 138 -6.37 -12.97 5.99
C ARG A 138 -7.29 -13.41 7.14
N GLU A 139 -6.97 -14.48 7.87
CA GLU A 139 -7.80 -14.96 8.97
C GLU A 139 -7.87 -13.92 10.11
N GLU A 140 -6.75 -13.22 10.33
CA GLU A 140 -6.64 -12.16 11.33
C GLU A 140 -7.48 -10.94 10.96
N THR A 141 -7.51 -10.54 9.68
CA THR A 141 -8.38 -9.42 9.26
C THR A 141 -9.87 -9.68 9.57
N VAL A 142 -10.34 -10.90 9.38
CA VAL A 142 -11.73 -11.29 9.68
C VAL A 142 -11.98 -11.28 11.19
N ARG A 143 -11.05 -11.86 11.97
CA ARG A 143 -11.13 -11.91 13.44
C ARG A 143 -11.14 -10.51 14.05
N ILE A 144 -10.21 -9.65 13.64
CA ILE A 144 -10.10 -8.28 14.16
C ILE A 144 -11.30 -7.43 13.75
N ALA A 145 -11.79 -7.55 12.51
CA ALA A 145 -13.01 -6.84 12.12
C ALA A 145 -14.22 -7.27 12.97
N ALA A 146 -14.34 -8.57 13.28
CA ALA A 146 -15.40 -9.07 14.17
C ALA A 146 -15.23 -8.59 15.61
N LEU A 147 -14.00 -8.55 16.13
CA LEU A 147 -13.68 -8.00 17.45
C LEU A 147 -14.12 -6.55 17.56
N ILE A 148 -13.70 -5.70 16.61
CA ILE A 148 -14.06 -4.27 16.58
C ILE A 148 -15.58 -4.11 16.53
N ARG A 149 -16.26 -4.84 15.64
CA ARG A 149 -17.73 -4.83 15.53
C ARG A 149 -18.44 -5.30 16.78
N THR A 150 -17.81 -6.07 17.66
CA THR A 150 -18.41 -6.59 18.90
C THR A 150 -18.15 -5.65 20.07
N CYS A 151 -16.91 -5.18 20.21
CA CYS A 151 -16.51 -4.34 21.34
C CYS A 151 -16.97 -2.88 21.22
N LEU A 152 -17.16 -2.37 20.01
CA LEU A 152 -17.57 -0.98 19.78
C LEU A 152 -19.06 -0.85 19.41
N GLN A 153 -19.88 -1.88 19.69
CA GLN A 153 -21.34 -1.78 19.51
C GLN A 153 -21.91 -0.67 20.39
N GLY A 154 -22.67 0.25 19.79
CA GLY A 154 -23.30 1.35 20.51
C GLY A 154 -22.48 2.63 20.60
N MET A 155 -21.29 2.70 19.98
CA MET A 155 -20.64 4.00 19.74
C MET A 155 -21.51 4.82 18.77
N VAL A 156 -21.92 6.01 19.20
CA VAL A 156 -22.61 6.98 18.34
C VAL A 156 -21.56 7.61 17.42
N LEU A 157 -21.36 7.01 16.25
CA LEU A 157 -20.62 7.68 15.18
C LEU A 157 -21.51 8.79 14.61
N GLN A 158 -20.91 9.93 14.25
CA GLN A 158 -21.64 10.97 13.52
C GLN A 158 -22.18 10.36 12.23
N GLU A 159 -23.51 10.35 12.09
CA GLU A 159 -24.20 9.88 10.89
C GLU A 159 -23.65 10.63 9.67
N PRO A 160 -23.17 9.94 8.62
CA PRO A 160 -22.77 10.61 7.40
C PRO A 160 -23.98 11.33 6.79
N ALA A 161 -23.78 12.57 6.35
CA ALA A 161 -24.83 13.38 5.76
C ALA A 161 -25.47 12.65 4.57
N GLY A 162 -26.73 12.21 4.71
CA GLY A 162 -27.49 11.48 3.68
C GLY A 162 -27.92 10.04 4.02
N ALA A 163 -27.51 9.49 5.17
CA ALA A 163 -27.84 8.10 5.56
C ALA A 163 -29.33 7.82 5.85
N ARG A 164 -30.14 8.87 6.10
CA ARG A 164 -31.53 8.75 6.56
C ARG A 164 -32.52 8.20 5.51
N GLU A 165 -32.19 8.20 4.21
CA GLU A 165 -33.15 7.82 3.16
C GLU A 165 -33.19 6.32 2.82
N LEU A 166 -32.24 5.49 3.29
CA LEU A 166 -32.06 4.12 2.79
C LEU A 166 -32.36 2.97 3.78
N ALA A 167 -32.87 3.25 4.97
CA ALA A 167 -32.79 2.30 6.08
C ALA A 167 -34.06 2.18 6.94
N GLN A 168 -34.76 1.04 6.83
CA GLN A 168 -35.93 0.71 7.66
C GLN A 168 -35.56 0.11 9.04
N ASP A 169 -34.29 -0.28 9.28
CA ASP A 169 -33.83 -0.87 10.55
C ASP A 169 -32.48 -0.30 11.03
N ALA A 170 -32.51 0.74 11.85
CA ALA A 170 -31.32 1.49 12.30
C ALA A 170 -30.32 0.66 13.14
N ARG A 171 -30.78 -0.37 13.88
CA ARG A 171 -29.91 -1.16 14.78
C ARG A 171 -28.98 -2.13 14.07
N SER A 172 -29.41 -2.72 12.94
CA SER A 172 -28.57 -3.66 12.19
C SER A 172 -27.56 -2.96 11.26
N LEU A 173 -27.77 -1.67 10.98
CA LEU A 173 -26.89 -0.88 10.12
C LEU A 173 -25.71 -0.29 10.89
N HIS A 174 -25.90 0.17 12.13
CA HIS A 174 -24.80 0.73 12.93
C HIS A 174 -23.60 -0.22 13.11
N SER A 175 -23.83 -1.54 13.24
CA SER A 175 -22.74 -2.52 13.36
C SER A 175 -22.04 -2.82 12.03
N ALA A 176 -22.77 -2.74 10.91
CA ALA A 176 -22.24 -2.96 9.57
C ALA A 176 -21.33 -1.82 9.08
N TRP A 177 -21.43 -0.64 9.70
CA TRP A 177 -20.74 0.59 9.28
C TRP A 177 -19.48 0.87 10.11
N LEU A 178 -19.24 0.02 11.12
CA LEU A 178 -18.14 0.20 12.06
C LEU A 178 -16.84 -0.41 11.54
N ALA A 179 -16.84 -1.70 11.18
CA ALA A 179 -15.65 -2.37 10.69
C ALA A 179 -15.94 -3.54 9.73
N ASP A 180 -15.15 -3.67 8.66
CA ASP A 180 -15.22 -4.80 7.73
C ASP A 180 -13.81 -5.25 7.32
N SER A 181 -13.68 -6.52 6.94
CA SER A 181 -12.40 -7.12 6.55
C SER A 181 -12.15 -6.95 5.04
N TYR A 182 -10.89 -6.80 4.63
CA TYR A 182 -10.48 -6.76 3.23
C TYR A 182 -9.22 -7.58 2.97
N HIS A 183 -9.35 -8.62 2.15
CA HIS A 183 -8.22 -9.46 1.76
C HIS A 183 -8.44 -10.08 0.38
N ALA A 184 -7.36 -10.61 -0.21
CA ALA A 184 -7.40 -11.21 -1.56
C ALA A 184 -8.33 -12.44 -1.68
N GLY A 185 -8.62 -13.11 -0.56
CA GLY A 185 -9.56 -14.24 -0.52
C GLY A 185 -11.05 -13.86 -0.67
N LEU A 186 -11.42 -12.58 -0.58
CA LEU A 186 -12.80 -12.13 -0.80
C LEU A 186 -13.17 -12.16 -2.29
N SER A 187 -14.45 -12.40 -2.58
CA SER A 187 -14.94 -12.30 -3.94
C SER A 187 -14.74 -10.87 -4.49
N PRO A 188 -14.61 -10.69 -5.83
CA PRO A 188 -14.50 -9.36 -6.41
C PRO A 188 -15.69 -8.45 -6.06
N ALA A 189 -16.89 -9.01 -5.88
CA ALA A 189 -18.08 -8.26 -5.49
C ALA A 189 -17.96 -7.73 -4.05
N GLU A 190 -17.53 -8.56 -3.12
CA GLU A 190 -17.31 -8.16 -1.71
C GLU A 190 -16.21 -7.11 -1.58
N ARG A 191 -15.07 -7.29 -2.27
CA ARG A 191 -13.99 -6.28 -2.28
C ARG A 191 -14.49 -4.92 -2.77
N ARG A 192 -15.26 -4.91 -3.86
CA ARG A 192 -15.88 -3.66 -4.36
C ARG A 192 -16.86 -3.06 -3.36
N ARG A 193 -17.68 -3.87 -2.68
CA ARG A 193 -18.62 -3.41 -1.64
C ARG A 193 -17.87 -2.74 -0.48
N VAL A 194 -16.88 -3.43 0.10
CA VAL A 194 -16.09 -2.91 1.23
C VAL A 194 -15.35 -1.64 0.83
N GLN A 195 -14.68 -1.65 -0.32
CA GLN A 195 -13.99 -0.47 -0.83
C GLN A 195 -14.96 0.69 -1.05
N LYS A 196 -16.09 0.47 -1.73
CA LYS A 196 -17.11 1.53 -1.96
C LYS A 196 -17.62 2.12 -0.65
N ASN A 197 -17.91 1.29 0.36
CA ASN A 197 -18.41 1.75 1.65
C ASN A 197 -17.36 2.60 2.38
N PHE A 198 -16.09 2.19 2.36
CA PHE A 198 -15.00 2.98 2.94
C PHE A 198 -14.77 4.30 2.21
N MET A 199 -14.74 4.27 0.87
CA MET A 199 -14.57 5.46 0.04
C MET A 199 -15.67 6.50 0.29
N SER A 200 -16.91 6.04 0.48
CA SER A 200 -18.09 6.90 0.69
C SER A 200 -18.34 7.28 2.16
N GLY A 201 -17.47 6.87 3.10
CA GLY A 201 -17.61 7.20 4.52
C GLY A 201 -18.67 6.38 5.28
N HIS A 202 -19.24 5.35 4.64
CA HIS A 202 -20.19 4.41 5.28
C HIS A 202 -19.49 3.31 6.08
N LEU A 203 -18.16 3.26 6.06
CA LEU A 203 -17.36 2.30 6.82
C LEU A 203 -16.25 3.03 7.56
N ARG A 204 -16.29 3.03 8.89
CA ARG A 204 -15.29 3.68 9.73
C ARG A 204 -13.93 2.99 9.66
N VAL A 205 -13.90 1.68 9.85
CA VAL A 205 -12.67 0.89 9.92
C VAL A 205 -12.63 -0.17 8.81
N VAL A 206 -11.58 -0.17 8.00
CA VAL A 206 -11.25 -1.31 7.14
C VAL A 206 -10.09 -2.06 7.77
N VAL A 207 -10.30 -3.34 8.06
CA VAL A 207 -9.25 -4.23 8.54
C VAL A 207 -8.72 -5.03 7.36
N ALA A 208 -7.49 -4.78 6.94
CA ALA A 208 -6.99 -5.22 5.66
C ALA A 208 -5.62 -5.88 5.71
N THR A 209 -5.38 -6.74 4.72
CA THR A 209 -4.01 -7.06 4.31
C THR A 209 -3.49 -5.98 3.35
N VAL A 210 -2.19 -6.02 3.02
CA VAL A 210 -1.56 -5.14 2.02
C VAL A 210 -2.31 -5.07 0.68
N ALA A 211 -3.15 -6.06 0.37
CA ALA A 211 -4.01 -6.09 -0.81
C ALA A 211 -4.99 -4.91 -0.93
N PHE A 212 -5.35 -4.23 0.17
CA PHE A 212 -6.23 -3.06 0.14
C PHE A 212 -5.52 -1.80 -0.40
N GLY A 213 -4.20 -1.76 -0.31
CA GLY A 213 -3.43 -0.57 -0.65
C GLY A 213 -3.34 -0.28 -2.16
N MET A 214 -3.45 -1.28 -3.03
CA MET A 214 -3.31 -1.04 -4.48
C MET A 214 -4.53 -0.30 -5.02
N GLY A 215 -4.37 0.98 -5.39
CA GLY A 215 -5.43 1.80 -6.00
C GLY A 215 -6.41 2.46 -5.03
N LEU A 216 -6.12 2.48 -3.72
CA LEU A 216 -6.87 3.30 -2.78
C LEU A 216 -6.49 4.78 -2.93
N ASP A 217 -7.47 5.62 -3.29
CA ASP A 217 -7.29 7.06 -3.44
C ASP A 217 -8.37 7.84 -2.67
N LYS A 218 -8.37 7.67 -1.35
CA LYS A 218 -9.20 8.44 -0.41
C LYS A 218 -8.32 9.52 0.21
N ALA A 219 -8.62 10.79 -0.04
CA ALA A 219 -7.82 11.90 0.46
C ALA A 219 -7.86 12.03 1.99
N ASP A 220 -8.99 11.62 2.57
CA ASP A 220 -9.38 11.86 3.95
C ASP A 220 -9.24 10.63 4.87
N VAL A 221 -8.26 9.77 4.63
CA VAL A 221 -7.91 8.71 5.60
C VAL A 221 -7.24 9.34 6.82
N ARG A 222 -7.84 9.14 8.00
CA ARG A 222 -7.44 9.78 9.25
C ARG A 222 -6.58 8.90 10.15
N GLY A 223 -6.76 7.59 10.06
CA GLY A 223 -6.03 6.64 10.89
C GLY A 223 -5.40 5.52 10.07
N VAL A 224 -4.14 5.18 10.36
CA VAL A 224 -3.52 3.93 9.91
C VAL A 224 -2.96 3.22 11.13
N VAL A 225 -3.39 1.98 11.35
CA VAL A 225 -2.93 1.15 12.46
C VAL A 225 -2.29 -0.10 11.91
N HIS A 226 -1.05 -0.38 12.28
CA HIS A 226 -0.36 -1.61 11.99
C HIS A 226 -0.51 -2.56 13.16
N TYR A 227 -1.44 -3.52 13.03
CA TYR A 227 -1.65 -4.57 14.03
C TYR A 227 -0.47 -5.54 14.11
N ASN A 228 0.19 -5.76 12.98
CA ASN A 228 1.48 -6.42 12.92
C ASN A 228 2.49 -5.55 12.17
N MET A 229 3.76 -5.81 12.43
CA MET A 229 4.86 -5.17 11.73
C MET A 229 4.79 -5.44 10.22
N PRO A 230 4.88 -4.40 9.37
CA PRO A 230 5.08 -4.58 7.94
C PRO A 230 6.34 -5.40 7.65
N GLN A 231 6.35 -6.08 6.51
CA GLN A 231 7.50 -6.89 6.08
C GLN A 231 8.77 -6.05 5.92
N ASN A 232 8.60 -4.78 5.55
CA ASN A 232 9.70 -3.85 5.43
C ASN A 232 9.30 -2.39 5.67
N PHE A 233 10.30 -1.55 5.91
CA PHE A 233 10.13 -0.12 6.18
C PHE A 233 9.53 0.62 4.99
N GLU A 234 9.88 0.25 3.75
CA GLU A 234 9.27 0.82 2.56
C GLU A 234 7.76 0.54 2.50
N SER A 235 7.33 -0.67 2.87
CA SER A 235 5.91 -1.00 2.99
C SER A 235 5.26 -0.16 4.08
N TYR A 236 5.90 -0.02 5.25
CA TYR A 236 5.41 0.85 6.32
C TYR A 236 5.20 2.30 5.83
N VAL A 237 6.20 2.90 5.18
CA VAL A 237 6.13 4.27 4.65
C VAL A 237 5.03 4.40 3.60
N GLN A 238 4.90 3.44 2.69
CA GLN A 238 3.85 3.44 1.67
C GLN A 238 2.46 3.32 2.29
N GLU A 239 2.31 2.53 3.35
CA GLU A 239 1.06 2.28 4.04
C GLU A 239 0.61 3.48 4.88
N ILE A 240 1.50 4.11 5.66
CA ILE A 240 1.18 5.34 6.40
C ILE A 240 0.95 6.54 5.48
N GLY A 241 1.61 6.57 4.31
CA GLY A 241 1.43 7.62 3.29
C GLY A 241 0.05 7.63 2.62
N ARG A 242 -0.86 6.75 3.05
CA ARG A 242 -2.28 6.76 2.66
C ARG A 242 -3.10 7.72 3.51
N ALA A 243 -2.65 7.99 4.73
CA ALA A 243 -3.31 8.90 5.64
C ALA A 243 -2.96 10.36 5.29
N GLY A 244 -3.87 11.29 5.60
CA GLY A 244 -3.52 12.71 5.57
C GLY A 244 -3.20 13.29 4.18
N ARG A 245 -3.72 12.72 3.09
CA ARG A 245 -3.44 13.20 1.72
C ARG A 245 -4.05 14.59 1.43
N ASP A 246 -5.09 14.94 2.15
CA ASP A 246 -5.69 16.29 2.20
C ASP A 246 -4.86 17.30 3.02
N GLY A 247 -3.73 16.89 3.58
CA GLY A 247 -2.86 17.73 4.42
C GLY A 247 -3.39 17.94 5.85
N GLN A 248 -4.54 17.38 6.20
CA GLN A 248 -5.09 17.47 7.56
C GLN A 248 -4.39 16.47 8.51
N PRO A 249 -4.41 16.72 9.83
CA PRO A 249 -3.83 15.82 10.80
C PRO A 249 -4.34 14.38 10.64
N ALA A 250 -3.43 13.43 10.72
CA ALA A 250 -3.75 12.01 10.72
C ALA A 250 -2.81 11.24 11.64
N HIS A 251 -3.31 10.15 12.21
CA HIS A 251 -2.61 9.37 13.22
C HIS A 251 -2.21 8.01 12.67
N CYS A 252 -0.95 7.65 12.88
CA CYS A 252 -0.42 6.34 12.55
C CYS A 252 0.08 5.65 13.81
N HIS A 253 -0.31 4.40 14.01
CA HIS A 253 0.07 3.62 15.18
C HIS A 253 0.61 2.25 14.78
N LEU A 254 1.68 1.80 15.41
CA LEU A 254 2.28 0.48 15.17
C LEU A 254 2.39 -0.31 16.48
N PHE A 255 1.81 -1.50 16.49
CA PHE A 255 2.02 -2.48 17.55
C PHE A 255 3.26 -3.32 17.25
N LEU A 256 4.26 -3.23 18.12
CA LEU A 256 5.46 -4.07 18.07
C LEU A 256 5.26 -5.34 18.90
N ASP A 257 5.86 -6.43 18.43
CA ASP A 257 5.89 -7.68 19.18
C ASP A 257 6.86 -7.57 20.37
N PRO A 258 6.41 -7.82 21.61
CA PRO A 258 7.27 -7.70 22.79
C PRO A 258 8.38 -8.74 22.84
N GLU A 259 8.26 -9.83 22.08
CA GLU A 259 9.20 -10.96 22.06
C GLU A 259 10.26 -10.86 20.94
N VAL A 260 10.13 -9.90 20.01
CA VAL A 260 11.12 -9.69 18.95
C VAL A 260 11.96 -8.44 19.28
N PRO A 261 13.25 -8.57 19.64
CA PRO A 261 14.06 -7.42 19.97
C PRO A 261 14.20 -6.48 18.75
N PRO A 262 14.09 -5.14 18.94
CA PRO A 262 14.08 -4.17 17.85
C PRO A 262 15.37 -4.14 17.03
N VAL A 263 16.46 -4.70 17.57
CA VAL A 263 17.80 -4.72 16.95
C VAL A 263 17.87 -5.57 15.67
N GLY A 264 16.92 -6.51 15.47
CA GLY A 264 16.88 -7.37 14.28
C GLY A 264 16.01 -6.86 13.14
N ILE A 265 15.19 -5.82 13.36
CA ILE A 265 14.11 -5.47 12.43
C ILE A 265 14.46 -4.24 11.57
N TRP A 266 15.12 -3.22 12.13
CA TRP A 266 15.58 -2.05 11.37
C TRP A 266 16.88 -1.53 11.97
N GLY A 267 17.97 -1.53 11.19
CA GLY A 267 19.25 -0.97 11.61
C GLY A 267 19.10 0.47 12.09
N TRP A 268 19.57 0.75 13.31
CA TRP A 268 19.57 2.06 13.94
C TRP A 268 20.25 3.09 13.03
N GLY A 269 19.47 4.05 12.52
CA GLY A 269 20.02 5.14 11.71
C GLY A 269 19.07 6.28 11.35
N TRP A 270 17.78 6.22 11.71
CA TRP A 270 16.77 7.14 11.16
C TRP A 270 15.83 7.81 12.18
N PHE A 271 15.96 7.49 13.48
CA PHE A 271 15.21 8.15 14.57
C PHE A 271 16.10 9.09 15.38
N SER A 272 17.02 9.80 14.72
CA SER A 272 17.85 10.85 15.33
C SER A 272 17.79 12.11 14.49
#